data_AF-L0WCH8-F1
#
_entry.id   AF-L0WCH8-F1
#
_cell.length_a   1.000
_cell.length_b   1.000
_cell.length_c   1.000
_cell.angle_alpha   90.00
_cell.angle_beta   90.00
_cell.angle_gamma   90.00
#
_symmetry.space_group_name_H-M   'P 1'
#
loop_
_entity.id
_entity.type
_entity.pdbx_description
1 polymer ?
#
loop_
_entity_poly.entity_id
_entity_poly.type
_entity_poly.pdbx_seq_one_letter_code
_entity_poly.pdbx_strand_id
1 'polypeptide(L)'
;MAFDPRDPYDAAALYDMWLNCSHCPATFDFEPGGAIDLDYYHRIGQQARHDGWSVLPTRETADELVFTVLCPACTERLGVDGCEGRLEMAAPAIDEICRAMRDASGQAA
;
A
#
# COMPACT_ATOMS: atom_id res chain seq x y z
N MET A 1 -5.93 -10.99 -9.61
CA MET A 1 -5.23 -9.80 -10.18
C MET A 1 -3.81 -9.81 -9.64
N ALA A 2 -2.91 -9.06 -10.25
CA ALA A 2 -1.51 -8.96 -9.86
C ALA A 2 -1.22 -7.57 -9.29
N PHE A 3 -0.10 -7.43 -8.59
CA PHE A 3 0.39 -6.16 -8.02
C PHE A 3 0.43 -5.02 -9.05
N ASP A 4 -0.14 -3.84 -8.72
CA ASP A 4 -0.02 -2.60 -9.50
C ASP A 4 0.67 -1.51 -8.66
N PRO A 5 1.88 -1.02 -9.04
CA PRO A 5 2.58 0.04 -8.29
C PRO A 5 1.86 1.39 -8.30
N ARG A 6 0.79 1.56 -9.09
CA ARG A 6 -0.05 2.76 -9.11
C ARG A 6 -1.31 2.63 -8.26
N ASP A 7 -1.62 1.42 -7.80
CA ASP A 7 -2.64 1.22 -6.78
C ASP A 7 -2.04 1.67 -5.43
N PRO A 8 -2.60 2.69 -4.76
CA PRO A 8 -2.02 3.16 -3.50
C PRO A 8 -2.03 2.08 -2.41
N TYR A 9 -2.95 1.12 -2.44
CA TYR A 9 -2.99 0.04 -1.45
C TYR A 9 -1.84 -0.94 -1.64
N ASP A 10 -1.58 -1.34 -2.89
CA ASP A 10 -0.43 -2.18 -3.24
C ASP A 10 0.88 -1.45 -2.93
N ALA A 11 0.98 -0.17 -3.33
CA ALA A 11 2.17 0.63 -3.12
C ALA A 11 2.44 0.89 -1.62
N ALA A 12 1.43 1.22 -0.82
CA ALA A 12 1.58 1.42 0.62
C ALA A 12 1.93 0.12 1.34
N ALA A 13 1.30 -1.01 0.98
CA ALA A 13 1.64 -2.30 1.55
C ALA A 13 3.11 -2.68 1.27
N LEU A 14 3.61 -2.41 0.06
CA LEU A 14 5.00 -2.64 -0.31
C LEU A 14 5.97 -1.68 0.40
N TYR A 15 5.61 -0.40 0.50
CA TYR A 15 6.49 0.65 1.02
C TYR A 15 6.63 0.61 2.54
N ASP A 16 5.52 0.51 3.25
CA ASP A 16 5.48 0.59 4.72
C ASP A 16 5.75 -0.77 5.37
N MET A 17 5.71 -1.87 4.58
CA MET A 17 5.80 -3.28 4.99
C MET A 17 4.78 -3.72 6.05
N TRP A 18 4.01 -2.79 6.63
CA TRP A 18 2.92 -3.00 7.56
C TRP A 18 2.01 -1.77 7.57
N LEU A 19 0.72 -1.93 7.29
CA LEU A 19 -0.23 -0.82 7.30
C LEU A 19 -0.62 -0.45 8.74
N ASN A 20 -0.18 0.72 9.20
CA ASN A 20 -0.50 1.25 10.53
C ASN A 20 -1.37 2.50 10.43
N CYS A 21 -2.40 2.62 11.26
CA CYS A 21 -3.22 3.82 11.28
C CYS A 21 -2.39 5.02 11.73
N SER A 22 -2.32 6.08 10.92
CA SER A 22 -1.55 7.28 11.24
C SER A 22 -2.17 8.13 12.36
N HIS A 23 -3.38 7.79 12.84
CA HIS A 23 -4.17 8.60 13.79
C HIS A 23 -4.58 7.87 15.07
N CYS A 24 -4.40 6.57 15.16
CA CYS A 24 -4.68 5.80 16.36
C CYS A 24 -3.78 4.56 16.43
N PRO A 25 -3.69 3.85 17.57
CA PRO A 25 -2.82 2.69 17.72
C PRO A 25 -3.26 1.44 16.92
N ALA A 26 -4.28 1.55 16.06
CA ALA A 26 -4.77 0.41 15.29
C ALA A 26 -3.74 0.02 14.22
N THR A 27 -3.39 -1.26 14.19
CA THR A 27 -2.54 -1.87 13.18
C THR A 27 -3.38 -2.77 12.31
N PHE A 28 -3.06 -2.86 11.02
CA PHE A 28 -3.69 -3.82 10.14
C PHE A 28 -3.02 -5.18 10.35
N ASP A 29 -3.75 -6.13 10.92
CA ASP A 29 -3.23 -7.46 11.25
C ASP A 29 -3.73 -8.48 10.23
N PHE A 30 -3.03 -8.57 9.11
CA PHE A 30 -3.30 -9.54 8.07
C PHE A 30 -2.01 -10.15 7.53
N GLU A 31 -1.90 -11.46 7.64
CA GLU A 31 -0.77 -12.26 7.16
C GLU A 31 -1.26 -13.15 6.01
N PRO A 32 -0.92 -12.83 4.74
CA PRO A 32 -1.34 -13.62 3.58
C PRO A 32 -0.75 -15.05 3.56
N GLY A 33 0.35 -15.27 4.29
CA GLY A 33 1.16 -16.49 4.22
C GLY A 33 1.79 -16.72 2.83
N GLY A 34 2.72 -17.68 2.77
CA GLY A 34 3.44 -18.02 1.54
C GLY A 34 4.74 -17.25 1.36
N ALA A 35 5.23 -17.13 0.12
CA ALA A 35 6.44 -16.39 -0.18
C ALA A 35 6.19 -14.88 -0.08
N ILE A 36 7.21 -14.13 0.36
CA ILE A 36 7.19 -12.66 0.39
C ILE A 36 7.63 -12.17 -0.99
N ASP A 37 6.67 -11.95 -1.88
CA ASP A 37 6.85 -11.44 -3.24
C ASP A 37 5.86 -10.28 -3.53
N LEU A 38 5.73 -9.83 -4.78
CA LEU A 38 4.78 -8.75 -5.10
C LEU A 38 3.32 -9.18 -4.89
N ASP A 39 2.99 -10.45 -5.10
CA ASP A 39 1.64 -10.96 -4.88
C ASP A 39 1.30 -11.02 -3.38
N TYR A 40 2.30 -11.23 -2.53
CA TYR A 40 2.15 -11.06 -1.08
C TYR A 40 1.68 -9.65 -0.70
N TYR A 41 2.37 -8.61 -1.17
CA TYR A 41 2.00 -7.22 -0.87
C TYR A 41 0.69 -6.79 -1.54
N HIS A 42 0.40 -7.31 -2.74
CA HIS A 42 -0.90 -7.12 -3.37
C HIS A 42 -2.02 -7.65 -2.47
N ARG A 43 -1.89 -8.87 -1.93
CA ARG A 43 -2.91 -9.45 -1.03
C ARG A 43 -3.11 -8.62 0.24
N ILE A 44 -2.04 -8.08 0.83
CA ILE A 44 -2.15 -7.16 1.98
C ILE A 44 -2.93 -5.91 1.60
N GLY A 45 -2.54 -5.22 0.53
CA GLY A 45 -3.20 -3.99 0.09
C GLY A 45 -4.68 -4.19 -0.21
N GLN A 46 -5.01 -5.26 -0.95
CA GLN A 46 -6.41 -5.54 -1.31
C GLN A 46 -7.25 -5.99 -0.11
N GLN A 47 -6.67 -6.70 0.87
CA GLN A 47 -7.40 -7.02 2.09
C GLN A 47 -7.68 -5.77 2.92
N ALA A 48 -6.73 -4.84 3.03
CA ALA A 48 -6.96 -3.56 3.72
C ALA A 48 -8.08 -2.75 3.05
N ARG A 49 -8.09 -2.70 1.72
CA ARG A 49 -9.20 -2.10 0.94
C ARG A 49 -10.54 -2.78 1.27
N HIS A 50 -10.58 -4.11 1.24
CA HIS A 50 -11.79 -4.88 1.55
C HIS A 50 -12.32 -4.60 2.95
N ASP A 51 -11.41 -4.47 3.92
CA ASP A 51 -11.74 -4.23 5.33
C ASP A 51 -12.08 -2.75 5.63
N GLY A 52 -12.11 -1.90 4.60
CA GLY A 52 -12.51 -0.49 4.71
C GLY A 52 -11.43 0.45 5.24
N TRP A 53 -10.16 0.03 5.21
CA TRP A 53 -9.05 0.94 5.45
C TRP A 53 -8.94 1.94 4.30
N SER A 54 -8.43 3.14 4.60
CA SER A 54 -8.18 4.15 3.58
C SER A 54 -6.69 4.41 3.45
N VAL A 55 -6.20 4.39 2.21
CA VAL A 55 -4.83 4.74 1.88
C VAL A 55 -4.85 6.00 1.02
N LEU A 56 -4.34 7.09 1.60
CA LEU A 56 -4.34 8.42 1.00
C LEU A 56 -2.89 8.79 0.62
N PRO A 57 -2.52 8.65 -0.66
CA PRO A 57 -1.21 9.08 -1.12
C PRO A 57 -1.11 10.61 -1.17
N THR A 58 -0.06 11.16 -0.58
CA THR A 58 0.32 12.57 -0.69
C THR A 58 1.70 12.68 -1.30
N ARG A 59 1.83 13.49 -2.37
CA ARG A 59 3.13 13.87 -2.91
C ARG A 59 3.63 15.10 -2.18
N GLU A 60 4.66 14.96 -1.36
CA GLU A 60 5.31 16.10 -0.70
C GLU A 60 6.32 16.78 -1.64
N THR A 61 7.06 16.00 -2.43
CA THR A 61 7.99 16.49 -3.45
C THR A 61 7.88 15.65 -4.73
N ALA A 62 8.69 15.96 -5.76
CA ALA A 62 8.70 15.19 -7.00
C ALA A 62 9.09 13.71 -6.80
N ASP A 63 9.88 13.41 -5.77
CA ASP A 63 10.45 12.09 -5.51
C ASP A 63 9.93 11.41 -4.24
N GLU A 64 9.22 12.14 -3.36
CA GLU A 64 8.76 11.62 -2.07
C GLU A 64 7.24 11.43 -2.05
N LEU A 65 6.85 10.17 -1.87
CA LEU A 65 5.47 9.74 -1.76
C LEU A 65 5.20 9.26 -0.33
N VAL A 66 4.32 9.97 0.37
CA VAL A 66 3.91 9.62 1.73
C VAL A 66 2.51 9.03 1.68
N PHE A 67 2.30 7.90 2.34
CA PHE A 67 0.98 7.29 2.47
C PHE A 67 0.41 7.59 3.85
N THR A 68 -0.73 8.27 3.90
CA THR A 68 -1.52 8.33 5.12
C THR A 68 -2.48 7.15 5.12
N VAL A 69 -2.32 6.25 6.09
CA VAL A 69 -3.13 5.05 6.24
C VAL A 69 -4.09 5.25 7.40
N LEU A 70 -5.37 4.99 7.20
CA LEU A 70 -6.41 5.18 8.21
C LEU A 70 -7.20 3.89 8.39
N CYS A 71 -7.39 3.49 9.65
CA CYS A 71 -8.31 2.41 9.97
C CYS A 71 -9.76 2.84 9.73
N PRO A 72 -10.71 1.89 9.58
CA PRO A 72 -12.10 2.20 9.25
C PRO A 72 -12.74 3.23 10.21
N ALA A 73 -12.45 3.13 11.50
CA ALA A 73 -12.96 4.07 12.50
C ALA A 73 -12.39 5.49 12.34
N CYS A 74 -11.13 5.64 11.92
CA CYS A 74 -10.55 6.96 11.66
C CYS A 74 -11.01 7.51 10.31
N THR A 75 -11.15 6.66 9.30
CA THR A 75 -11.74 6.99 8.00
C THR A 75 -13.13 7.61 8.16
N GLU A 76 -14.02 6.95 8.89
CA GLU A 76 -15.38 7.44 9.14
C GLU A 76 -15.35 8.75 9.95
N ARG A 77 -14.55 8.80 11.02
CA ARG A 77 -14.44 10.00 11.87
C ARG A 77 -13.92 11.23 11.12
N LEU A 78 -13.06 11.04 10.14
CA LEU A 78 -12.48 12.12 9.32
C LEU A 78 -13.29 12.40 8.05
N GLY A 79 -14.32 11.59 7.75
CA GLY A 79 -15.19 11.77 6.58
C GLY A 79 -14.47 11.55 5.25
N VAL A 80 -13.51 10.63 5.22
CA VAL A 80 -12.73 10.26 4.02
C VAL A 80 -13.07 8.86 3.51
N ASP A 81 -14.21 8.32 3.94
CA ASP A 81 -14.70 7.04 3.44
C ASP A 81 -14.94 7.09 1.93
N GLY A 82 -14.53 6.04 1.22
CA GLY A 82 -14.62 5.97 -0.24
C GLY A 82 -13.65 6.88 -1.00
N CYS A 83 -12.77 7.63 -0.32
CA CYS A 83 -11.65 8.32 -0.97
C CYS A 83 -10.57 7.32 -1.38
N GLU A 84 -10.74 6.70 -2.54
CA GLU A 84 -9.68 5.93 -3.18
C GLU A 84 -8.76 6.88 -3.94
N GLY A 85 -7.59 7.16 -3.35
CA GLY A 85 -6.53 7.84 -4.08
C GLY A 85 -6.17 7.06 -5.35
N ARG A 86 -5.72 7.77 -6.39
CA ARG A 86 -5.05 7.13 -7.53
C ARG A 86 -3.71 7.80 -7.71
N LEU A 87 -2.66 6.99 -7.83
CA LEU A 87 -1.36 7.50 -8.24
C LEU A 87 -1.39 7.65 -9.76
N GLU A 88 -1.25 8.89 -10.26
CA GLU A 88 -1.13 9.13 -11.71
C GLU A 88 0.12 8.45 -12.29
N MET A 89 1.17 8.31 -11.46
CA MET A 89 2.38 7.56 -11.76
C MET A 89 2.91 6.90 -10.48
N ALA A 90 3.51 5.71 -10.61
CA ALA A 90 4.28 5.08 -9.54
C ALA A 90 5.41 6.02 -9.10
N ALA A 91 5.66 6.10 -7.79
CA ALA A 91 6.79 6.86 -7.29
C ALA A 91 8.10 6.10 -7.60
N PRO A 92 9.22 6.81 -7.89
CA PRO A 92 10.49 6.17 -8.21
C PRO A 92 10.94 5.13 -7.19
N ALA A 93 10.70 5.38 -5.90
CA ALA A 93 11.01 4.45 -4.82
C ALA A 93 10.19 3.13 -4.92
N ILE A 94 8.91 3.22 -5.27
CA ILE A 94 8.05 2.03 -5.45
C ILE A 94 8.55 1.20 -6.63
N ASP A 95 8.92 1.84 -7.73
CA ASP A 95 9.47 1.16 -8.91
C ASP A 95 10.81 0.48 -8.61
N GLU A 96 11.67 1.11 -7.81
CA GLU A 96 12.95 0.54 -7.36
C GLU A 96 12.73 -0.69 -6.47
N ILE A 97 11.83 -0.60 -5.49
CA ILE A 97 11.48 -1.75 -4.63
C ILE A 97 10.87 -2.86 -5.48
N CYS A 98 9.98 -2.55 -6.43
CA CYS A 98 9.41 -3.53 -7.34
C CYS A 98 10.49 -4.27 -8.13
N ARG A 99 11.51 -3.55 -8.63
CA ARG A 99 12.62 -4.16 -9.35
C ARG A 99 13.43 -5.09 -8.45
N ALA A 100 13.80 -4.62 -7.25
CA ALA A 100 14.53 -5.42 -6.27
C ALA A 100 13.78 -6.71 -5.88
N MET A 101 12.45 -6.62 -5.69
CA MET A 101 11.60 -7.79 -5.38
C MET A 101 11.56 -8.81 -6.51
N ARG A 102 11.47 -8.37 -7.78
CA ARG A 102 11.52 -9.25 -8.95
C ARG A 102 12.88 -9.94 -9.10
N ASP A 103 13.96 -9.18 -8.94
CA ASP A 103 15.31 -9.70 -9.00
C ASP A 103 15.54 -10.76 -7.90
N ALA A 104 15.06 -10.50 -6.68
CA ALA A 104 15.20 -11.42 -5.54
C ALA A 104 14.35 -12.70 -5.68
N SER A 105 13.18 -12.61 -6.32
CA SER A 105 12.29 -13.76 -6.54
C SER A 105 12.69 -14.63 -7.75
N GLY A 106 13.77 -14.29 -8.46
CA GLY A 106 14.25 -15.04 -9.62
C GLY A 106 13.32 -14.98 -10.83
N GLN A 107 12.34 -14.06 -10.82
CA GLN A 107 11.56 -13.71 -12.00
C GLN A 107 12.42 -12.81 -12.90
N ALA A 108 13.40 -13.43 -13.56
CA ALA A 108 14.08 -12.78 -14.67
C ALA A 108 13.04 -12.46 -15.76
N ALA A 109 13.06 -11.19 -16.19
CA ALA A 109 12.15 -10.53 -17.13
C ALA A 109 11.65 -11.39 -18.31
#